data_AF-A0A9D6SAX5-F1
#
_entry.id   AF-A0A9D6SAX5-F1
#
_cell.length_a   1.000
_cell.length_b   1.000
_cell.length_c   1.000
_cell.angle_alpha   90.00
_cell.angle_beta   90.00
_cell.angle_gamma   90.00
#
_symmetry.space_group_name_H-M   'P 1'
#
loop_
_entity.id
_entity.type
_entity.pdbx_description
1 polymer ?
#
loop_
_entity_poly.entity_id
_entity_poly.type
_entity_poly.pdbx_seq_one_letter_code
_entity_poly.pdbx_strand_id
1 'polypeptide(L)'
;NDDPGALKEILERRLAHTEWQLPRIVVVDGGKAQVRAAERVLSKAGVAIPVVGVVKDEFHRPERLIGDSRLTGAYEKDILLANHEAHRFAITFHRRRQRKRVLY
;
A
#
# COMPACT_ATOMS: atom_id res chain seq x y z
N ASN A 1 3.51 -13.74 0.14
CA ASN A 1 4.43 -13.25 -0.90
C ASN A 1 4.41 -11.73 -0.83
N ASP A 2 5.11 -11.18 0.17
CA ASP A 2 5.33 -9.74 0.28
C ASP A 2 6.62 -9.43 -0.49
N ASP A 3 6.51 -9.33 -1.81
CA ASP A 3 7.65 -9.00 -2.66
C ASP A 3 7.70 -7.48 -2.88
N PRO A 4 8.74 -6.78 -2.37
CA PRO A 4 8.97 -5.37 -2.67
C PRO A 4 9.04 -5.07 -4.18
N GLY A 5 9.37 -6.07 -5.01
CA GLY A 5 9.39 -5.96 -6.47
C GLY A 5 8.02 -5.67 -7.07
N ALA A 6 6.97 -6.35 -6.60
CA ALA A 6 5.61 -6.12 -7.08
C ALA A 6 5.09 -4.72 -6.68
N LEU A 7 5.42 -4.28 -5.46
CA LEU A 7 5.10 -2.92 -4.99
C LEU A 7 5.78 -1.87 -5.87
N LYS A 8 7.06 -2.09 -6.20
CA LYS A 8 7.81 -1.22 -7.10
C LYS A 8 7.12 -1.08 -8.46
N GLU A 9 6.80 -2.20 -9.11
CA GLU A 9 6.17 -2.21 -10.42
C GLU A 9 4.83 -1.46 -10.43
N ILE A 10 3.99 -1.68 -9.41
CA ILE A 10 2.69 -1.00 -9.28
C ILE A 10 2.87 0.51 -9.14
N LEU A 11 3.82 0.96 -8.32
CA LEU A 11 4.08 2.39 -8.12
C LEU A 11 4.66 3.03 -9.38
N GLU A 12 5.61 2.37 -10.06
CA GLU A 12 6.16 2.86 -11.34
C GLU A 12 5.06 3.01 -12.40
N ARG A 13 4.16 2.03 -12.52
CA ARG A 13 3.00 2.12 -13.42
C ARG A 13 2.07 3.26 -13.03
N ARG A 14 1.73 3.40 -11.75
CA ARG A 14 0.87 4.48 -11.26
C ARG A 14 1.45 5.86 -11.60
N LEU A 15 2.75 6.06 -11.37
CA LEU A 15 3.42 7.34 -11.58
C LEU A 15 3.61 7.68 -13.06
N ALA A 16 3.58 6.69 -13.95
CA ALA A 16 3.57 6.92 -15.39
C ALA A 16 2.27 7.58 -15.88
N HIS A 17 1.17 7.46 -15.13
CA HIS A 17 -0.11 8.11 -15.42
C HIS A 17 -0.13 9.56 -14.91
N THR A 18 0.39 10.49 -15.71
CA THR A 18 0.47 11.92 -15.38
C THR A 18 -0.88 12.61 -15.19
N GLU A 19 -1.94 12.03 -15.73
CA GLU A 19 -3.32 12.51 -15.60
C GLU A 19 -3.93 12.20 -14.23
N TRP A 20 -3.30 11.33 -13.44
CA TRP A 20 -3.76 11.00 -12.09
C TRP A 20 -3.17 11.96 -11.06
N GLN A 21 -4.05 12.53 -10.25
CA GLN A 21 -3.61 13.37 -9.13
C GLN A 21 -2.72 12.57 -8.18
N LEU A 22 -1.62 13.19 -7.78
CA LEU A 22 -0.72 12.62 -6.78
C LEU A 22 -1.43 12.58 -5.42
N PRO A 23 -1.35 11.46 -4.71
CA PRO A 23 -1.89 11.38 -3.36
C PRO A 23 -1.06 12.22 -2.39
N ARG A 24 -1.69 12.65 -1.29
CA ARG A 24 -0.98 13.32 -0.19
C ARG A 24 -0.17 12.36 0.68
N ILE A 25 -0.60 11.10 0.77
CA ILE A 25 0.03 10.03 1.55
C ILE A 25 -0.10 8.73 0.75
N VAL A 26 0.97 7.96 0.69
CA VAL A 26 0.94 6.56 0.21
C VAL A 26 0.92 5.63 1.41
N VAL A 27 -0.10 4.77 1.49
CA VAL A 27 -0.20 3.74 2.53
C VAL A 27 0.21 2.40 1.92
N VAL A 28 1.18 1.72 2.53
CA VAL A 28 1.63 0.39 2.13
C VAL A 28 1.28 -0.64 3.20
N ASP A 29 0.86 -1.82 2.76
CA ASP A 29 0.70 -2.98 3.64
C ASP A 29 2.08 -3.61 3.83
N GLY A 30 2.61 -3.55 5.05
CA GLY A 30 3.93 -4.09 5.36
C GLY A 30 4.85 -3.15 6.13
N GLY A 31 5.99 -3.73 6.51
CA GLY A 31 6.99 -3.10 7.37
C GLY A 31 7.99 -2.20 6.64
N LYS A 32 9.14 -1.98 7.31
CA LYS A 32 10.18 -1.03 6.87
C LYS A 32 10.70 -1.32 5.46
N ALA A 33 10.72 -2.59 5.02
CA ALA A 33 11.19 -2.95 3.69
C ALA A 33 10.28 -2.40 2.59
N GLN A 34 8.96 -2.54 2.76
CA GLN A 34 7.94 -2.04 1.84
C GLN A 34 7.93 -0.51 1.80
N VAL A 35 7.99 0.14 2.97
CA VAL A 35 8.08 1.60 3.07
C VAL A 35 9.30 2.12 2.30
N ARG A 36 10.49 1.56 2.58
CA ARG A 36 11.72 1.97 1.87
C ARG A 36 11.68 1.69 0.38
N ALA A 37 11.04 0.60 -0.05
CA ALA A 37 10.89 0.30 -1.46
C ALA A 37 10.02 1.35 -2.16
N ALA A 38 8.88 1.72 -1.56
CA ALA A 38 8.02 2.78 -2.08
C ALA A 38 8.71 4.15 -2.10
N GLU A 39 9.38 4.54 -1.02
CA GLU A 39 10.14 5.79 -0.93
C GLU A 39 11.21 5.89 -2.04
N ARG A 40 11.93 4.79 -2.32
CA ARG A 40 12.92 4.76 -3.41
C ARG A 40 12.29 4.98 -4.78
N VAL A 41 11.11 4.43 -5.03
CA VAL A 41 10.41 4.62 -6.31
C VAL A 41 9.93 6.06 -6.46
N LEU A 42 9.31 6.60 -5.41
CA LEU A 42 8.85 7.99 -5.37
C LEU A 42 10.01 8.97 -5.57
N SER A 43 11.13 8.74 -4.88
CA SER A 43 12.35 9.53 -5.02
C SER A 43 12.92 9.49 -6.43
N LYS A 44 12.97 8.32 -7.08
CA LYS A 44 13.42 8.18 -8.48
C LYS A 44 12.51 8.90 -9.47
N ALA A 45 11.22 8.96 -9.19
CA ALA A 45 10.24 9.70 -9.97
C ALA A 45 10.22 11.21 -9.64
N GLY A 46 11.06 11.68 -8.72
CA GLY A 46 11.14 13.09 -8.34
C GLY A 46 9.93 13.60 -7.56
N VAL A 47 9.12 12.70 -6.97
CA VAL A 47 7.92 13.06 -6.20
C VAL A 47 8.15 12.90 -4.70
N ALA A 48 7.84 13.95 -3.95
CA ALA A 48 7.96 13.98 -2.50
C ALA A 48 6.61 13.68 -1.84
N ILE A 49 6.22 12.40 -1.83
CA ILE A 49 4.99 11.94 -1.17
C ILE A 49 5.38 11.10 0.05
N PRO A 50 4.88 11.42 1.25
CA PRO A 50 5.16 10.62 2.44
C PRO A 50 4.55 9.23 2.32
N VAL A 51 5.29 8.24 2.82
CA VAL A 51 4.87 6.83 2.86
C VAL A 51 4.63 6.42 4.30
N VAL A 52 3.50 5.76 4.55
CA VAL A 52 3.18 5.11 5.83
C VAL A 52 3.00 3.62 5.61
N GLY A 53 3.66 2.81 6.43
CA GLY A 53 3.47 1.36 6.47
C GLY A 53 2.49 0.97 7.57
N VAL A 54 1.57 0.06 7.25
CA VAL A 54 0.72 -0.62 8.23
C VAL A 54 1.35 -1.98 8.51
N VAL A 55 1.85 -2.16 9.73
CA VAL A 55 2.41 -3.44 10.16
C VAL A 55 1.32 -4.26 10.82
N LYS A 56 1.26 -5.54 10.46
CA LYS A 56 0.27 -6.48 10.97
C LYS A 56 0.85 -7.38 12.06
N ASP A 57 -0.02 -7.79 12.98
CA ASP A 57 0.27 -8.84 13.95
C ASP A 57 0.22 -10.24 13.30
N GLU A 58 0.44 -11.28 14.11
CA GLU A 58 0.34 -12.68 13.69
C GLU A 58 -1.06 -13.07 13.18
N PHE A 59 -2.10 -12.36 13.61
CA PHE A 59 -3.49 -12.54 13.21
C PHE A 59 -3.88 -11.70 11.98
N HIS A 60 -2.91 -11.10 11.29
CA HIS A 60 -3.09 -10.23 10.12
C HIS A 60 -3.90 -8.94 10.39
N ARG A 61 -3.96 -8.49 11.64
CA ARG A 61 -4.63 -7.26 12.05
C ARG A 61 -3.61 -6.12 12.14
N PRO A 62 -3.99 -4.88 11.80
CA PRO A 62 -3.10 -3.73 12.02
C PRO A 62 -2.66 -3.64 13.48
N GLU A 63 -1.35 -3.68 13.71
CA GLU A 63 -0.72 -3.60 15.04
C GLU A 63 -0.12 -2.22 15.28
N ARG A 64 0.60 -1.69 14.27
CA ARG A 64 1.27 -0.39 14.38
C ARG A 64 1.46 0.26 13.02
N LEU A 65 1.53 1.59 13.03
CA LEU A 65 1.91 2.41 11.87
C LEU A 65 3.39 2.76 11.95
N ILE A 66 4.06 2.79 10.79
CA ILE A 66 5.45 3.24 10.66
C ILE A 66 5.54 4.32 9.59
N GLY A 67 6.29 5.39 9.86
CA GLY A 67 6.41 6.54 8.97
C GLY A 67 6.59 7.83 9.76
N ASP A 68 6.31 8.98 9.15
CA ASP A 68 6.29 10.27 9.83
C ASP A 68 5.23 10.26 10.95
N SER A 69 5.69 10.46 12.19
CA SER A 69 4.83 10.41 13.39
C SER A 69 3.73 11.46 13.39
N ARG A 70 3.94 12.61 12.74
CA ARG A 70 2.92 13.65 12.60
C ARG A 70 1.78 13.17 11.71
N LEU A 71 2.11 12.46 10.63
CA LEU A 71 1.11 11.92 9.70
C LEU A 71 0.39 10.72 10.29
N THR A 72 1.13 9.79 10.91
CA THR A 72 0.51 8.61 11.52
C THR A 72 -0.41 9.00 12.66
N GLY A 73 -0.08 10.04 13.45
CA GLY A 73 -0.95 10.54 14.51
C GLY A 73 -2.15 11.34 13.99
N ALA A 74 -1.94 12.22 12.99
CA ALA A 74 -3.02 13.06 12.47
C ALA A 74 -4.05 12.28 11.62
N TYR A 75 -3.61 11.25 10.90
CA TYR A 75 -4.42 10.54 9.90
C TYR A 75 -4.60 9.05 10.20
N GLU A 76 -4.38 8.61 11.44
CA GLU A 76 -4.44 7.20 11.83
C GLU A 76 -5.68 6.47 11.31
N LYS A 77 -6.86 7.06 11.54
CA LYS A 77 -8.15 6.49 11.14
C LYS A 77 -8.27 6.35 9.62
N ASP A 78 -7.86 7.36 8.88
CA ASP A 78 -7.93 7.36 7.41
C ASP A 78 -6.96 6.35 6.82
N ILE A 79 -5.76 6.23 7.40
CA ILE A 79 -4.74 5.25 7.03
C ILE A 79 -5.27 3.82 7.23
N LEU A 80 -5.86 3.54 8.39
CA LEU A 80 -6.43 2.23 8.70
C LEU A 80 -7.65 1.90 7.81
N LEU A 81 -8.51 2.89 7.55
CA LEU A 81 -9.66 2.72 6.66
C LEU A 81 -9.22 2.40 5.23
N ALA A 82 -8.25 3.15 4.70
CA ALA A 82 -7.69 2.91 3.36
C ALA A 82 -7.02 1.53 3.26
N ASN A 83 -6.27 1.13 4.28
CA ASN A 83 -5.65 -0.20 4.34
C ASN A 83 -6.70 -1.32 4.35
N HIS A 84 -7.74 -1.19 5.18
CA HIS A 84 -8.82 -2.16 5.26
C HIS A 84 -9.57 -2.28 3.93
N GLU A 85 -9.84 -1.16 3.25
CA GLU A 85 -10.50 -1.16 1.94
C GLU A 85 -9.64 -1.81 0.85
N ALA A 86 -8.34 -1.51 0.81
CA ALA A 86 -7.40 -2.15 -0.11
C ALA A 86 -7.34 -3.66 0.12
N HIS A 87 -7.30 -4.10 1.39
CA HIS A 87 -7.32 -5.51 1.75
C HIS A 87 -8.62 -6.21 1.35
N ARG A 88 -9.78 -5.57 1.63
CA ARG A 88 -11.10 -6.05 1.21
C ARG A 88 -11.18 -6.23 -0.31
N PHE A 89 -10.68 -5.25 -1.06
CA PHE A 89 -10.63 -5.28 -2.51
C PHE A 89 -9.79 -6.46 -3.02
N ALA A 90 -8.58 -6.64 -2.48
CA ALA A 90 -7.69 -7.74 -2.85
C ALA A 90 -8.32 -9.12 -2.58
N ILE A 91 -8.88 -9.34 -1.38
CA ILE A 91 -9.56 -10.59 -1.04
C ILE A 91 -10.72 -10.86 -2.00
N THR A 92 -11.54 -9.84 -2.26
CA THR A 92 -12.71 -9.97 -3.14
C THR A 92 -12.29 -10.35 -4.56
N PHE A 93 -11.24 -9.71 -5.07
CA PHE A 93 -10.67 -10.01 -6.37
C PHE A 93 -10.15 -11.46 -6.46
N HIS A 94 -9.36 -11.91 -5.47
CA HIS A 94 -8.85 -13.28 -5.44
C HIS A 94 -9.96 -14.34 -5.37
N ARG A 95 -10.98 -14.14 -4.53
CA ARG A 95 -12.14 -15.03 -4.42
C ARG A 95 -12.89 -15.14 -5.75
N ARG A 96 -13.12 -14.01 -6.44
CA ARG A 96 -13.78 -13.99 -7.76
C ARG A 96 -12.97 -14.76 -8.80
N ARG A 97 -11.64 -14.58 -8.81
CA ARG A 97 -10.74 -15.26 -9.77
C ARG A 97 -10.70 -16.77 -9.54
N GLN A 98 -10.70 -17.22 -8.28
CA GLN A 98 -10.77 -18.65 -7.95
C GLN A 98 -12.09 -19.28 -8.40
N ARG A 99 -13.23 -18.63 -8.16
CA ARG A 99 -14.55 -19.12 -8.62
C ARG A 99 -14.62 -19.30 -10.13
N LYS A 100 -14.07 -18.35 -10.90
CA LYS A 100 -14.01 -18.47 -12.37
C LYS A 100 -13.13 -19.63 -12.86
N ARG A 101 -12.10 -20.01 -12.10
CA ARG A 101 -11.20 -21.11 -12.45
C ARG A 101 -11.76 -22.50 -12.12
N VAL A 102 -12.84 -22.57 -11.34
CA VAL A 102 -13.54 -23.83 -11.00
C VAL A 102 -14.70 -24.09 -11.97
N LEU A 103 -15.17 -23.07 -12.68
CA LEU A 103 -16.25 -23.15 -13.67
C LEU A 103 -15.75 -23.43 -15.11
N TYR A 104 -14.45 -23.71 -15.27
CA TYR A 104 -13.80 -24.13 -16.52
C TYR A 104 -12.95 -25.37 -16.29
#